data_AF-A0A0H3PFT8-F1
#
_entry.id   AF-A0A0H3PFT8-F1
#
_cell.length_a   1.000
_cell.length_b   1.000
_cell.length_c   1.000
_cell.angle_alpha   90.00
_cell.angle_beta   90.00
_cell.angle_gamma   90.00
#
_symmetry.space_group_name_H-M   'P 1'
#
loop_
_entity.id
_entity.type
_entity.pdbx_description
1 polymer ?
#
loop_
_entity_poly.entity_id
_entity_poly.type
_entity_poly.pdbx_seq_one_letter_code
_entity_poly.pdbx_strand_id
1 'polypeptide(L)'
;MNIQELGSIKRGDLPVKILLLDNQRLGMVRQWQDLFWNKRRSETILDDNPDFVMLANAFGIPAERIESADDVDAALNRLLNSKTAYLLQVCIPPDECVWPLVPPGACNADMVEEMN
;
A
#
# COMPACT_ATOMS: atom_id res chain seq x y z
N MET A 1 7.53 -2.55 -7.96
CA MET A 1 7.71 -3.37 -9.18
C MET A 1 7.80 -2.52 -10.44
N ASN A 2 6.80 -1.71 -10.82
CA ASN A 2 6.81 -0.96 -12.10
C ASN A 2 6.97 0.56 -11.93
N ILE A 3 7.96 0.95 -11.14
CA ILE A 3 8.17 2.34 -10.73
C ILE A 3 8.63 3.24 -11.90
N GLN A 4 9.23 2.64 -12.93
CA GLN A 4 9.64 3.31 -14.16
C GLN A 4 8.47 3.93 -14.93
N GLU A 5 7.23 3.45 -14.74
CA GLU A 5 6.04 3.99 -15.42
C GLU A 5 5.64 5.38 -14.92
N LEU A 6 6.22 5.87 -13.83
CA LEU A 6 6.16 7.30 -13.47
C LEU A 6 6.73 8.18 -14.60
N GLY A 7 7.72 7.70 -15.35
CA GLY A 7 8.23 8.35 -16.54
C GLY A 7 7.20 8.42 -17.67
N SER A 8 6.41 7.36 -17.87
CA SER A 8 5.31 7.32 -18.82
C SER A 8 4.22 8.32 -18.44
N ILE A 9 3.84 8.36 -17.16
CA ILE A 9 2.87 9.33 -16.61
C ILE A 9 3.34 10.77 -16.87
N LYS A 10 4.61 11.07 -16.56
CA LYS A 10 5.16 12.41 -16.76
C LYS A 10 5.21 12.79 -18.24
N ARG A 11 5.69 11.88 -19.10
CA ARG A 11 5.80 12.12 -20.55
C ARG A 11 4.45 12.40 -21.19
N GLY A 12 3.40 11.70 -20.76
CA GLY A 12 2.05 11.89 -21.27
C GLY A 12 1.27 13.02 -20.61
N ASP A 13 1.85 13.72 -19.62
CA ASP A 13 1.15 14.69 -18.75
C ASP A 13 -0.18 14.16 -18.19
N LEU A 14 -0.17 12.88 -17.80
CA LEU A 14 -1.40 12.18 -17.40
C LEU A 14 -1.75 12.54 -15.95
N PRO A 15 -3.00 12.94 -15.63
CA PRO A 15 -3.39 13.33 -14.27
C PRO A 15 -3.69 12.14 -13.35
N VAL A 16 -2.80 11.14 -13.32
CA VAL A 16 -2.97 9.90 -12.55
C VAL A 16 -2.86 10.15 -11.05
N LYS A 17 -3.79 9.57 -10.28
CA LYS A 17 -3.80 9.64 -8.82
C LYS A 17 -3.25 8.34 -8.26
N ILE A 18 -2.14 8.42 -7.54
CA ILE A 18 -1.48 7.25 -6.96
C ILE A 18 -1.68 7.33 -5.45
N LEU A 19 -2.54 6.46 -4.93
CA LEU A 19 -2.68 6.23 -3.50
C LEU A 19 -1.87 4.97 -3.14
N LEU A 20 -0.72 5.17 -2.51
CA LEU A 20 0.15 4.08 -2.08
C LEU A 20 -0.17 3.73 -0.62
N LEU A 21 -0.82 2.59 -0.40
CA LEU A 21 -1.00 2.02 0.93
C LEU A 21 0.27 1.29 1.32
N ASP A 22 1.06 1.91 2.18
CA ASP A 22 2.38 1.42 2.57
C ASP A 22 2.33 0.80 3.96
N ASN A 23 2.28 -0.54 3.99
CA ASN A 23 2.44 -1.34 5.20
C ASN A 23 3.86 -1.91 5.36
N GLN A 24 4.80 -1.58 4.46
CA GLN A 24 6.16 -2.13 4.41
C GLN A 24 6.22 -3.67 4.41
N ARG A 25 5.19 -4.37 3.96
CA ARG A 25 5.14 -5.84 3.95
C ARG A 25 4.67 -6.36 2.60
N LEU A 26 5.03 -7.61 2.29
CA LEU A 26 4.23 -8.43 1.38
C LEU A 26 2.97 -8.88 2.12
N GLY A 27 2.03 -7.94 2.37
CA GLY A 27 0.94 -8.09 3.34
C GLY A 27 0.12 -9.37 3.20
N MET A 28 -0.27 -9.74 1.97
CA MET A 28 -1.02 -10.97 1.74
C MET A 28 -0.20 -12.22 2.06
N VAL A 29 1.07 -12.29 1.65
CA VAL A 29 1.95 -13.42 1.97
C VAL A 29 2.19 -13.50 3.48
N ARG A 30 2.38 -12.35 4.13
CA ARG A 30 2.54 -12.24 5.58
C ARG A 30 1.31 -12.73 6.33
N GLN A 31 0.09 -12.34 5.93
CA GLN A 31 -1.15 -12.84 6.56
C GLN A 31 -1.24 -14.36 6.48
N TRP A 32 -0.88 -14.96 5.34
CA TRP A 32 -0.86 -16.41 5.19
C TRP A 32 0.20 -17.08 6.07
N GLN A 33 1.41 -16.51 6.15
CA GLN A 33 2.47 -16.99 7.04
C GLN A 33 2.05 -16.94 8.52
N ASP A 34 1.32 -15.89 8.91
CA ASP A 34 0.78 -15.73 10.26
C ASP A 34 -0.33 -16.76 10.56
N LEU A 35 -1.22 -17.04 9.60
CA LEU A 35 -2.34 -17.99 9.75
C LEU A 35 -1.94 -19.47 9.70
N PHE A 36 -1.06 -19.85 8.77
CA PHE A 36 -0.84 -21.26 8.43
C PHE A 36 0.60 -21.75 8.64
N TRP A 37 1.53 -20.85 9.02
CA TRP A 37 2.94 -21.20 9.26
C TRP A 37 3.48 -20.67 10.59
N ASN A 38 2.67 -20.67 11.65
CA ASN A 38 3.09 -20.32 13.02
C ASN A 38 3.79 -18.95 13.10
N LYS A 39 3.34 -17.96 12.31
CA LYS A 39 3.96 -16.62 12.26
C LYS A 39 5.44 -16.65 11.85
N ARG A 40 5.88 -17.68 11.12
CA ARG A 40 7.22 -17.76 10.52
C ARG A 40 7.29 -16.84 9.30
N ARG A 41 7.62 -15.58 9.55
CA ARG A 41 7.75 -14.53 8.54
C ARG A 41 9.03 -14.73 7.72
N SER A 42 8.88 -15.13 6.46
CA SER A 42 10.00 -15.44 5.56
C SER A 42 9.96 -14.51 4.37
N GLU A 43 10.93 -13.60 4.26
CA GLU A 43 11.09 -12.66 3.14
C GLU A 43 9.86 -11.79 2.84
N THR A 44 9.11 -11.41 3.88
CA THR A 44 7.89 -10.58 3.75
C THR A 44 8.02 -9.18 4.34
N ILE A 45 9.18 -8.86 4.93
CA ILE A 45 9.49 -7.55 5.52
C ILE A 45 10.22 -6.71 4.47
N LEU A 46 9.71 -5.51 4.18
CA LEU A 46 10.22 -4.59 3.16
C LEU A 46 10.58 -3.23 3.79
N ASP A 47 11.25 -3.25 4.94
CA ASP A 47 11.71 -2.05 5.65
C ASP A 47 12.83 -1.31 4.89
N ASP A 48 13.37 -1.93 3.83
CA ASP A 48 14.38 -1.41 2.91
C ASP A 48 13.79 -0.77 1.65
N ASN A 49 12.47 -0.56 1.60
CA ASN A 49 11.82 0.17 0.52
C ASN A 49 12.42 1.57 0.32
N PRO A 50 12.45 2.07 -0.93
CA PRO A 50 12.97 3.40 -1.21
C PRO A 50 12.01 4.48 -0.68
N ASP A 51 12.53 5.70 -0.55
CA ASP A 51 11.70 6.88 -0.35
C ASP A 51 10.86 7.15 -1.61
N PHE A 52 9.57 6.79 -1.55
CA PHE A 52 8.63 6.95 -2.66
C PHE A 52 8.33 8.42 -2.98
N VAL A 53 8.40 9.32 -2.00
CA VAL A 53 8.20 10.76 -2.20
C VAL A 53 9.37 11.33 -2.99
N MET A 54 10.61 11.04 -2.56
CA MET A 54 11.82 11.46 -3.28
C MET A 54 11.80 10.94 -4.73
N LEU A 55 11.41 9.68 -4.91
CA LEU A 55 11.38 9.08 -6.23
C LEU A 55 10.28 9.68 -7.12
N ALA A 56 9.07 9.94 -6.61
CA ALA A 56 8.02 10.60 -7.40
C ALA A 56 8.46 12.00 -7.84
N ASN A 57 9.09 12.74 -6.92
CA ASN A 57 9.67 14.06 -7.20
C ASN A 57 10.75 14.00 -8.28
N ALA A 58 11.56 12.94 -8.35
CA ALA A 58 12.56 12.75 -9.41
C ALA A 58 11.95 12.62 -10.82
N PHE A 59 10.71 12.12 -10.94
CA PHE A 59 9.93 12.12 -12.19
C PHE A 59 9.12 13.40 -12.39
N GLY A 60 9.24 14.40 -11.51
CA GLY A 60 8.48 15.65 -11.57
C GLY A 60 6.99 15.47 -11.30
N ILE A 61 6.66 14.50 -10.42
CA ILE A 61 5.31 14.22 -9.92
C ILE A 61 5.27 14.69 -8.45
N PRO A 62 4.41 15.66 -8.08
CA PRO A 62 4.20 16.05 -6.69
C PRO A 62 3.81 14.85 -5.83
N ALA A 63 4.39 14.76 -4.64
CA ALA A 63 4.11 13.68 -3.71
C ALA A 63 4.17 14.13 -2.25
N GLU A 64 3.43 13.43 -1.39
CA GLU A 64 3.49 13.60 0.05
C GLU A 64 3.31 12.24 0.76
N ARG A 65 3.76 12.17 2.02
CA ARG A 65 3.63 11.02 2.90
C ARG A 65 2.88 11.43 4.17
N ILE A 66 1.92 10.63 4.58
CA ILE A 66 1.18 10.79 5.84
C ILE A 66 1.36 9.59 6.75
N GLU A 67 1.39 9.85 8.05
CA GLU A 67 1.55 8.83 9.11
C GLU A 67 0.44 8.88 10.16
N SER A 68 -0.41 9.91 10.16
CA SER A 68 -1.52 10.07 11.09
C SER A 68 -2.86 9.90 10.39
N ALA A 69 -3.83 9.30 11.08
CA ALA A 69 -5.22 9.20 10.62
C ALA A 69 -5.87 10.58 10.43
N ASP A 70 -5.48 11.56 11.26
CA ASP A 70 -6.03 12.93 11.20
C ASP A 70 -5.65 13.67 9.90
N ASP A 71 -4.60 13.22 9.21
CA ASP A 71 -4.15 13.83 7.95
C ASP A 71 -4.92 13.32 6.72
N VAL A 72 -5.66 12.22 6.85
CA VAL A 72 -6.24 11.47 5.72
C VAL A 72 -7.17 12.34 4.89
N ASP A 73 -8.13 13.01 5.51
CA ASP A 73 -9.12 13.83 4.79
C ASP A 73 -8.44 14.99 4.04
N ALA A 74 -7.48 15.66 4.68
CA ALA A 74 -6.77 16.78 4.08
C ALA A 74 -5.87 16.31 2.91
N ALA A 75 -5.20 15.18 3.06
CA ALA A 75 -4.32 14.60 2.03
C ALA A 75 -5.10 14.06 0.83
N LEU A 76 -6.22 13.35 1.06
CA LEU A 76 -7.11 12.91 -0.01
C LEU A 76 -7.67 14.09 -0.79
N ASN A 77 -8.04 15.18 -0.11
CA ASN A 77 -8.46 16.41 -0.78
C ASN A 77 -7.36 16.99 -1.67
N ARG A 78 -6.09 17.00 -1.24
CA ARG A 78 -4.96 17.45 -2.08
C ARG A 78 -4.74 16.54 -3.29
N LEU A 79 -4.73 15.22 -3.07
CA LEU A 79 -4.59 14.20 -4.12
C LEU A 79 -5.66 14.37 -5.21
N LEU A 80 -6.93 14.40 -4.81
CA LEU A 80 -8.08 14.45 -5.73
C LEU A 80 -8.19 15.80 -6.45
N ASN A 81 -7.85 16.91 -5.79
CA ASN A 81 -7.94 18.24 -6.40
C ASN A 81 -6.71 18.62 -7.25
N SER A 82 -5.61 17.89 -7.16
CA SER A 82 -4.43 18.11 -8.01
C SER A 82 -4.81 18.06 -9.50
N LYS A 83 -4.29 19.00 -10.30
CA LYS A 83 -4.53 19.03 -11.75
C LYS A 83 -3.60 18.13 -12.54
N THR A 84 -2.47 17.74 -11.94
CA THR A 84 -1.46 16.87 -12.54
C THR A 84 -1.49 15.48 -11.88
N ALA A 85 -0.56 14.61 -12.28
CA ALA A 85 -0.26 13.43 -11.48
C ALA A 85 0.08 13.82 -10.04
N TYR A 86 -0.24 12.95 -9.09
CA TYR A 86 0.07 13.15 -7.68
C TYR A 86 0.19 11.79 -6.97
N LEU A 87 1.20 11.63 -6.12
CA LEU A 87 1.39 10.44 -5.29
C LEU A 87 1.18 10.77 -3.81
N LEU A 88 0.22 10.07 -3.19
CA LEU A 88 0.01 10.11 -1.74
C LEU A 88 0.42 8.76 -1.16
N GLN A 89 1.48 8.76 -0.35
CA GLN A 89 1.90 7.61 0.44
C GLN A 89 1.19 7.66 1.80
N VAL A 90 0.43 6.63 2.12
CA VAL A 90 -0.28 6.48 3.40
C VAL A 90 0.35 5.33 4.15
N CYS A 91 1.03 5.65 5.26
CA CYS A 91 1.52 4.62 6.16
C CYS A 91 0.36 3.98 6.91
N ILE A 92 0.27 2.66 6.84
CA ILE A 92 -0.74 1.86 7.53
C ILE A 92 -0.05 0.82 8.42
N PRO A 93 -0.71 0.30 9.47
CA PRO A 93 -0.07 -0.65 10.36
C PRO A 93 0.36 -1.93 9.61
N PRO A 94 1.57 -2.47 9.88
CA PRO A 94 2.12 -3.61 9.16
C PRO A 94 1.40 -4.93 9.49
N ASP A 95 0.69 -4.97 10.62
CA ASP A 95 0.07 -6.17 11.15
C ASP A 95 -1.41 -6.35 10.76
N GLU A 96 -2.00 -5.41 10.02
CA GLU A 96 -3.37 -5.51 9.50
C GLU A 96 -3.55 -6.71 8.55
N CYS A 97 -4.73 -7.32 8.63
CA CYS A 97 -5.12 -8.50 7.85
C CYS A 97 -6.45 -8.26 7.14
N VAL A 98 -6.67 -8.96 6.03
CA VAL A 98 -7.93 -8.88 5.28
C VAL A 98 -8.91 -9.91 5.84
N TRP A 99 -10.09 -9.45 6.23
CA TRP A 99 -11.17 -10.26 6.77
C TRP A 99 -12.51 -9.96 6.09
N PRO A 100 -13.45 -10.91 6.06
CA PRO A 100 -13.28 -12.31 6.48
C PRO A 100 -12.51 -13.14 5.44
N LEU A 101 -12.05 -14.34 5.82
CA LEU A 101 -11.31 -15.26 4.95
C LEU A 101 -11.89 -16.67 5.03
N VAL A 102 -12.16 -17.29 3.88
CA VAL A 102 -12.44 -18.73 3.79
C VAL A 102 -11.12 -19.45 3.50
N PRO A 103 -10.62 -20.33 4.39
CA PRO A 103 -9.36 -21.02 4.18
C PRO A 103 -9.36 -21.91 2.93
N PRO A 104 -8.19 -22.17 2.32
CA PRO A 104 -8.10 -23.03 1.14
C PRO A 104 -8.66 -24.42 1.41
N GLY A 105 -9.57 -24.87 0.54
CA GLY A 105 -10.22 -26.16 0.67
C GLY A 105 -11.37 -26.21 1.68
N ALA A 106 -11.69 -25.11 2.36
CA ALA A 106 -12.84 -25.02 3.26
C ALA A 106 -14.10 -24.54 2.51
N CYS A 107 -15.28 -24.71 3.13
CA CYS A 107 -16.53 -24.17 2.59
C CYS A 107 -16.85 -22.80 3.20
N ASN A 108 -17.81 -22.07 2.63
CA ASN A 108 -18.17 -20.74 3.13
C ASN A 108 -18.66 -20.72 4.58
N ALA A 109 -19.11 -21.86 5.13
CA ALA A 109 -19.53 -21.95 6.53
C ALA A 109 -18.34 -21.97 7.51
N ASP A 110 -17.13 -22.27 7.03
CA ASP A 110 -15.89 -22.33 7.82
C ASP A 110 -15.08 -21.02 7.73
N MET A 111 -15.77 -19.91 7.49
CA MET A 111 -15.19 -18.58 7.35
C MET A 111 -14.57 -18.12 8.68
N VAL A 112 -13.41 -17.47 8.59
CA VAL A 112 -12.69 -16.91 9.73
C VAL A 112 -12.79 -15.39 9.69
N GLU A 113 -13.13 -14.78 10.83
CA GLU A 113 -13.35 -13.32 10.95
C GLU A 113 -12.21 -12.58 11.67
N GLU A 114 -11.35 -13.30 12.40
CA GLU A 114 -10.22 -12.72 13.13
C GLU A 114 -9.04 -13.70 13.27
N MET A 115 -7.88 -13.19 13.70
CA MET A 115 -6.71 -14.01 14.04
C MET A 115 -6.92 -14.62 15.43
N ASN A 116 -7.11 -15.94 15.51
CA ASN A 116 -7.08 -16.70 16.77
C ASN A 116 -5.73 -16.60 17.50
#